data_AF-A0A519U7Z3-F1
#
_entry.id   AF-A0A519U7Z3-F1
#
_cell.length_a   1.000
_cell.length_b   1.000
_cell.length_c   1.000
_cell.angle_alpha   90.00
_cell.angle_beta   90.00
_cell.angle_gamma   90.00
#
_symmetry.space_group_name_H-M   'P 1'
#
loop_
_entity.id
_entity.type
_entity.pdbx_description
1 polymer ?
#
loop_
_entity_poly.entity_id
_entity_poly.type
_entity_poly.pdbx_seq_one_letter_code
_entity_poly.pdbx_strand_id
1 'polypeptide(L)' 'MDLELAKDMTYSLMKSASEKEPEKNDFIFSIQYGGETYNAIWMKDINVDHAEWHITIEKHID' A
#
# COMPACT_ATOMS: atom_id res chain seq x y z
N MET A 1 -11.42 5.99 -6.17
CA MET A 1 -10.23 6.72 -5.65
C MET A 1 -9.12 6.65 -6.69
N ASP A 2 -8.27 7.68 -6.77
CA ASP A 2 -7.13 7.74 -7.69
C ASP A 2 -5.86 7.07 -7.12
N LEU A 3 -5.01 6.51 -7.99
CA LEU A 3 -3.78 5.80 -7.61
C LEU A 3 -2.75 6.72 -6.94
N GLU A 4 -2.55 7.91 -7.48
CA GLU A 4 -1.59 8.89 -6.95
C GLU A 4 -2.05 9.37 -5.58
N LEU A 5 -3.36 9.62 -5.41
CA LEU A 5 -3.91 10.02 -4.11
C LEU A 5 -3.71 8.94 -3.03
N ALA A 6 -4.00 7.68 -3.32
CA ALA A 6 -3.81 6.63 -2.32
C ALA A 6 -2.33 6.41 -2.00
N LYS A 7 -1.46 6.55 -3.01
CA LYS A 7 -0.01 6.50 -2.83
C LYS A 7 0.43 7.60 -1.88
N ASP A 8 0.04 8.85 -2.11
CA ASP A 8 0.38 9.98 -1.23
C ASP A 8 -0.13 9.78 0.20
N MET A 9 -1.34 9.24 0.36
CA MET A 9 -1.93 8.98 1.67
C MET A 9 -1.23 7.86 2.44
N THR A 10 -0.66 6.86 1.76
CA THR A 10 -0.16 5.63 2.41
C THR A 10 1.34 5.40 2.31
N TYR A 11 2.06 6.15 1.46
CA TYR A 11 3.49 5.93 1.22
C TYR A 11 4.34 6.07 2.50
N SER A 12 4.09 7.10 3.31
CA SER A 12 4.81 7.30 4.57
C SER A 12 4.53 6.17 5.58
N LEU A 13 3.31 5.65 5.60
CA LEU A 13 2.92 4.52 6.45
C LEU A 13 3.59 3.23 5.98
N MET A 14 3.54 2.95 4.67
CA MET A 14 4.23 1.82 4.04
C MET A 14 5.72 1.88 4.33
N LYS A 15 6.36 3.02 4.10
CA LYS A 15 7.80 3.19 4.35
C LYS A 15 8.15 2.90 5.81
N SER A 16 7.42 3.50 6.77
CA SER A 16 7.65 3.26 8.19
C SER A 16 7.41 1.81 8.60
N ALA A 17 6.41 1.15 8.04
CA ALA A 17 6.13 -0.26 8.32
C ALA A 17 7.23 -1.17 7.73
N SER A 18 7.70 -0.88 6.52
CA SER A 18 8.78 -1.62 5.85
C SER A 18 10.12 -1.54 6.59
N GLU A 19 10.38 -0.43 7.28
CA GLU A 19 11.57 -0.28 8.13
C GLU A 19 11.48 -1.10 9.42
N LYS A 20 10.26 -1.36 9.91
CA LYS A 20 10.00 -2.13 11.14
C LYS A 20 9.91 -3.64 10.90
N GLU A 21 9.34 -4.03 9.76
CA GLU A 21 9.13 -5.42 9.33
C GLU A 21 9.86 -5.66 7.99
N PRO A 22 11.21 -5.67 7.97
CA PRO A 22 11.98 -5.73 6.71
C PRO A 22 11.82 -7.05 5.94
N GLU A 23 11.43 -8.14 6.62
CA GLU A 23 11.10 -9.43 6.02
C GLU A 23 9.73 -9.46 5.32
N LYS A 24 8.87 -8.47 5.57
CA LYS A 24 7.52 -8.43 5.02
C LYS A 24 7.51 -7.80 3.63
N ASN A 25 6.79 -8.44 2.72
CA ASN A 25 6.73 -8.03 1.31
C ASN A 25 5.38 -7.44 0.91
N ASP A 26 4.46 -7.27 1.87
CA ASP A 26 3.13 -6.72 1.63
C ASP A 26 2.60 -5.93 2.82
N PHE A 27 1.89 -4.84 2.54
CA PHE A 27 1.18 -4.05 3.55
C PHE A 27 -0.18 -3.61 3.02
N ILE A 28 -1.21 -3.73 3.86
CA ILE A 28 -2.57 -3.31 3.52
C ILE A 28 -2.99 -2.19 4.45
N PHE A 29 -3.43 -1.08 3.88
CA PHE A 29 -3.94 0.09 4.61
C PHE A 29 -5.37 0.38 4.17
N SER A 30 -6.28 0.57 5.13
CA SER A 30 -7.64 1.04 4.84
C SER A 30 -7.66 2.56 4.75
N ILE A 31 -8.22 3.07 3.66
CA ILE A 31 -8.39 4.49 3.36
C ILE A 31 -9.89 4.79 3.31
N GLN A 32 -10.34 5.80 4.05
CA GLN A 32 -11.67 6.35 3.90
C GLN A 32 -11.62 7.61 3.02
N TYR A 33 -12.37 7.61 1.92
CA TYR A 33 -12.44 8.73 0.99
C TYR A 33 -13.83 8.84 0.38
N GLY A 34 -14.42 10.04 0.42
CA GLY A 34 -15.74 10.28 -0.18
C GLY A 34 -16.89 9.45 0.42
N GLY A 35 -16.77 9.04 1.69
CA GLY A 35 -17.75 8.17 2.35
C GLY A 35 -17.63 6.68 1.99
N GLU A 36 -16.62 6.31 1.21
CA GLU A 36 -16.31 4.92 0.88
C GLU A 36 -14.99 4.48 1.51
N THR A 37 -14.89 3.18 1.80
CA THR A 37 -13.66 2.56 2.29
C THR A 37 -12.96 1.84 1.14
N TYR A 38 -11.65 2.01 1.07
CA TYR A 38 -10.77 1.40 0.09
C TYR A 38 -9.60 0.73 0.81
N ASN A 39 -9.06 -0.33 0.22
CA ASN A 39 -7.80 -0.94 0.62
C ASN A 39 -6.71 -0.49 -0.34
N ALA A 40 -5.65 0.11 0.19
CA ALA A 40 -4.39 0.31 -0.51
C ALA A 40 -3.45 -0.84 -0.14
N ILE A 41 -3.11 -1.64 -1.14
CA ILE A 41 -2.29 -2.84 -1.02
C ILE A 41 -0.94 -2.52 -1.63
N TRP A 42 0.09 -2.47 -0.79
CA TRP A 42 1.47 -2.36 -1.19
C TRP A 42 2.10 -3.74 -1.28
N MET A 43 2.77 -4.05 -2.37
CA MET A 43 3.49 -5.31 -2.58
C MET A 43 4.90 -5.02 -3.10
N LYS A 44 5.88 -5.75 -2.58
CA LYS A 44 7.28 -5.65 -2.97
C LYS A 44 7.65 -6.78 -3.92
N ASP A 45 8.46 -6.49 -4.91
CA ASP A 45 9.04 -7.54 -5.75
C ASP A 45 9.91 -8.51 -4.91
N ILE A 46 9.81 -9.80 -5.21
CA ILE A 46 10.54 -10.87 -4.50
C ILE A 46 11.52 -11.52 -5.48
N ASN A 47 12.73 -11.84 -4.99
CA ASN A 47 13.79 -12.49 -5.78
C ASN A 47 14.29 -11.70 -6.99
N VAL A 48 14.37 -10.37 -6.87
CA VAL A 48 14.94 -9.48 -7.89
C VAL A 48 16.05 -8.63 -7.28
N ASP A 49 17.05 -8.27 -8.08
CA ASP A 49 18.22 -7.49 -7.63
C ASP A 49 17.86 -6.06 -7.21
N HIS A 50 16.77 -5.51 -7.77
CA HIS A 50 16.25 -4.18 -7.46
C HIS A 50 14.76 -4.27 -7.16
N ALA A 51 14.43 -4.66 -5.94
CA ALA A 51 13.04 -4.83 -5.52
C ALA A 51 12.34 -3.48 -5.37
N GLU A 52 11.23 -3.29 -6.08
CA GLU A 52 10.40 -2.09 -6.01
C GLU A 52 9.08 -2.37 -5.28
N TRP A 53 8.46 -1.29 -4.79
CA TRP A 53 7.14 -1.34 -4.16
C TRP A 53 6.07 -0.89 -5.14
N HIS A 54 5.05 -1.72 -5.31
CA HIS A 54 3.89 -1.48 -6.15
C HIS A 54 2.66 -1.27 -5.27
N ILE A 55 1.75 -0.39 -5.69
CA ILE A 55 0.49 -0.14 -4.99
C ILE A 55 -0.68 -0.51 -5.89
N THR A 56 -1.66 -1.21 -5.32
CA THR A 56 -2.97 -1.45 -5.91
C THR A 56 -4.05 -0.91 -4.97
N ILE A 57 -5.17 -0.44 -5.53
CA ILE A 57 -6.31 0.02 -4.74
C ILE A 57 -7.52 -0.84 -5.07
N GLU A 58 -8.16 -1.34 -4.04
CA GLU A 58 -9.40 -2.08 -4.14
C GLU A 58 -10.47 -1.38 -3.31
N LYS A 59 -11.69 -1.31 -3.82
CA LYS A 59 -12.81 -0.84 -3.01
C LYS A 59 -13.13 -1.92 -1.97
N HIS A 60 -13.23 -1.53 -0.70
CA HIS A 60 -13.68 -2.45 0.34
C HIS A 60 -15.18 -2.67 0.14
N ILE A 61 -15.57 -3.90 -0.14
CA ILE A 61 -16.97 -4.32 -0.24
C ILE A 61 -17.19 -5.28 0.93
N ASP A 62 -18.00 -4.86 1.90
CA ASP A 62 -18.46 -5.69 3.02
C ASP A 62 -19.31 -6.89 2.54
#